data_AF-A0A370ASY8-F1
#
_entry.id   AF-A0A370ASY8-F1
#
_cell.length_a   1.000
_cell.length_b   1.000
_cell.length_c   1.000
_cell.angle_alpha   90.00
_cell.angle_beta   90.00
_cell.angle_gamma   90.00
#
_symmetry.space_group_name_H-M   'P 1'
#
loop_
_entity.id
_entity.type
_entity.pdbx_description
1 polymer ?
#
loop_
_entity_poly.entity_id
_entity_poly.type
_entity_poly.pdbx_seq_one_letter_code
_entity_poly.pdbx_strand_id
1 'polypeptide(L)'
;MADEYNMEMINTDDNWNNLVSEVLKGMPELEERREYILEHRLCKLIGMLPFIAETKQPLRDGFTNLSLFLLSKHTPVRDVYEHSPQDDQDIMRPLIPYCHFTGGDEKILSRGMHLVAMVLIMDYRKNMDQDLDQNRYNPLNSGQWNYEGIMETLSLCVEDIYCPEMDEILSVKYVPFTQWALGA
;
A
#
# COMPACT_ATOMS: atom_id res chain seq x y z
N MET A 1 -16.51 33.70 -23.23
CA MET A 1 -15.50 32.67 -23.53
C MET A 1 -15.24 31.98 -22.23
N ALA A 2 -15.88 30.82 -22.04
CA ALA A 2 -15.62 29.94 -20.93
C ALA A 2 -14.51 29.01 -21.40
N ASP A 3 -13.33 29.13 -20.80
CA ASP A 3 -12.28 28.14 -20.98
C ASP A 3 -12.78 26.85 -20.32
N GLU A 4 -13.16 25.89 -21.17
CA GLU A 4 -13.34 24.50 -20.76
C GLU A 4 -12.00 24.01 -20.22
N TYR A 5 -11.89 23.93 -18.90
CA TYR A 5 -10.85 23.19 -18.20
C TYR A 5 -10.99 21.72 -18.62
N ASN A 6 -10.28 21.33 -19.68
CA ASN A 6 -9.94 19.94 -19.93
C ASN A 6 -9.02 19.50 -18.78
N MET A 7 -9.62 19.10 -17.66
CA MET A 7 -8.97 18.20 -16.72
C MET A 7 -8.75 16.91 -17.52
N GLU A 8 -7.52 16.70 -18.01
CA GLU A 8 -7.11 15.36 -18.42
C GLU A 8 -7.34 14.46 -17.21
N MET A 9 -8.45 13.71 -17.22
CA MET A 9 -8.66 12.68 -16.21
C MET A 9 -7.46 11.76 -16.30
N ILE A 10 -6.74 11.60 -15.20
CA ILE A 10 -5.63 10.66 -15.10
C ILE A 10 -6.18 9.32 -15.61
N ASN A 11 -5.63 8.82 -16.71
CA ASN A 11 -6.01 7.50 -17.22
C ASN A 11 -5.33 6.46 -16.33
N THR A 12 -5.92 6.27 -15.15
CA THR A 12 -5.39 5.47 -14.04
C THR A 12 -5.19 4.02 -14.44
N ASP A 13 -6.04 3.48 -15.32
CA ASP A 13 -5.94 2.11 -15.79
C ASP A 13 -4.81 1.89 -16.80
N ASP A 14 -4.61 2.80 -17.76
CA ASP A 14 -3.46 2.70 -18.67
C ASP A 14 -2.14 2.90 -17.92
N ASN A 15 -2.08 3.87 -17.01
CA ASN A 15 -0.93 4.08 -16.14
C ASN A 15 -0.63 2.85 -15.27
N TRP A 16 -1.66 2.22 -14.71
CA TRP A 16 -1.53 1.01 -13.90
C TRP A 16 -0.99 -0.18 -14.71
N ASN A 17 -1.58 -0.45 -15.88
CA ASN A 17 -1.15 -1.55 -16.74
C ASN A 17 0.29 -1.36 -17.23
N ASN A 18 0.66 -0.12 -17.59
CA ASN A 18 2.02 0.22 -17.99
C ASN A 18 3.00 0.04 -16.83
N LEU A 19 2.66 0.53 -15.63
CA LEU A 19 3.48 0.39 -14.43
C LEU A 19 3.75 -1.08 -14.09
N VAL A 20 2.70 -1.90 -14.03
CA VAL A 20 2.84 -3.34 -13.77
C VAL A 20 3.72 -4.00 -14.83
N SER A 21 3.53 -3.64 -16.10
CA SER A 21 4.33 -4.18 -17.19
C SER A 21 5.81 -3.81 -17.08
N GLU A 22 6.16 -2.59 -16.67
CA GLU A 22 7.55 -2.20 -16.44
C GLU A 22 8.15 -2.92 -15.23
N VAL A 23 7.42 -3.03 -14.12
CA VAL A 23 7.91 -3.76 -12.93
C VAL A 23 8.18 -5.23 -13.25
N LEU A 24 7.27 -5.90 -13.97
CA LEU A 24 7.43 -7.30 -14.33
C LEU A 24 8.54 -7.55 -15.37
N LYS A 25 8.87 -6.59 -16.23
CA LYS A 25 10.10 -6.67 -17.06
C LYS A 25 11.36 -6.75 -16.19
N GLY A 26 11.36 -6.06 -15.04
CA GLY A 26 12.45 -6.07 -14.07
C GLY A 26 12.45 -7.28 -13.13
N MET A 27 11.31 -7.99 -13.01
CA MET A 27 11.11 -9.16 -12.15
C MET A 27 10.36 -10.28 -12.92
N PRO A 28 10.97 -10.90 -13.95
CA PRO A 28 10.28 -11.84 -14.83
C PRO A 28 9.69 -13.06 -14.11
N GLU A 29 10.25 -13.44 -12.96
CA GLU A 29 9.75 -14.51 -12.10
C GLU A 29 8.35 -14.23 -11.53
N LEU A 30 7.94 -12.96 -11.45
CA LEU A 30 6.61 -12.55 -10.97
C LEU A 30 5.57 -12.48 -12.10
N GLU A 31 5.97 -12.69 -13.36
CA GLU A 31 5.07 -12.60 -14.52
C GLU A 31 3.91 -13.59 -14.42
N GLU A 32 4.13 -14.76 -13.82
CA GLU A 32 3.08 -15.77 -13.56
C GLU A 32 1.96 -15.24 -12.63
N ARG A 33 2.23 -14.18 -11.87
CA ARG A 33 1.28 -13.54 -10.94
C ARG A 33 0.66 -12.27 -11.51
N ARG A 34 0.85 -11.96 -12.80
CA ARG A 34 0.39 -10.70 -13.42
C ARG A 34 -1.07 -10.39 -13.14
N GLU A 35 -1.98 -11.33 -13.40
CA GLU A 35 -3.43 -11.13 -13.22
C GLU A 35 -3.76 -10.82 -11.76
N TYR A 36 -3.17 -11.58 -10.83
CA TYR A 36 -3.31 -11.33 -9.41
C TYR A 36 -2.83 -9.92 -9.04
N ILE A 37 -1.63 -9.53 -9.50
CA ILE A 37 -1.07 -8.19 -9.22
C ILE A 37 -2.01 -7.11 -9.73
N LEU A 38 -2.51 -7.24 -10.98
CA LEU A 38 -3.41 -6.28 -11.62
C LEU A 38 -4.71 -6.07 -10.85
N GLU A 39 -5.26 -7.12 -10.24
CA GLU A 39 -6.48 -7.10 -9.44
C GLU A 39 -6.25 -6.74 -7.97
N HIS A 40 -5.01 -6.82 -7.49
CA HIS A 40 -4.70 -6.63 -6.07
C HIS A 40 -4.75 -5.15 -5.66
N ARG A 41 -5.79 -4.77 -4.90
CA ARG A 41 -6.06 -3.38 -4.48
C ARG A 41 -4.88 -2.70 -3.79
N LEU A 42 -4.17 -3.41 -2.90
CA LEU A 42 -3.01 -2.85 -2.21
C LEU A 42 -1.83 -2.61 -3.17
N CYS A 43 -1.62 -3.49 -4.14
CA CYS A 43 -0.59 -3.28 -5.18
C CYS A 43 -0.92 -2.05 -6.02
N LYS A 44 -2.18 -1.96 -6.46
CA LYS A 44 -2.66 -0.82 -7.23
C LYS A 44 -2.53 0.48 -6.43
N LEU A 45 -2.89 0.49 -5.13
CA LEU A 45 -2.73 1.68 -4.29
C LEU A 45 -1.26 2.09 -4.16
N ILE A 46 -0.36 1.17 -3.78
CA ILE A 46 1.06 1.47 -3.60
C ILE A 46 1.70 2.00 -4.89
N GLY A 47 1.37 1.38 -6.03
CA GLY A 47 1.90 1.78 -7.34
C GLY A 47 1.30 3.08 -7.89
N MET A 48 0.01 3.32 -7.66
CA MET A 48 -0.71 4.46 -8.23
C MET A 48 -0.72 5.70 -7.33
N LEU A 49 -0.43 5.58 -6.03
CA LEU A 49 -0.40 6.72 -5.11
C LEU A 49 0.46 7.89 -5.61
N PRO A 50 1.66 7.67 -6.21
CA PRO A 50 2.44 8.77 -6.77
C PRO A 50 1.77 9.50 -7.95
N PHE A 51 0.97 8.80 -8.75
CA PHE A 51 0.21 9.42 -9.84
C PHE A 51 -0.94 10.26 -9.29
N ILE A 52 -1.68 9.72 -8.32
CA ILE A 52 -2.82 10.41 -7.69
C ILE A 52 -2.36 11.66 -6.93
N ALA A 53 -1.20 11.59 -6.27
CA ALA A 53 -0.63 12.72 -5.56
C ALA A 53 0.19 13.68 -6.44
N GLU A 54 0.28 13.43 -7.75
CA GLU A 54 1.03 14.24 -8.71
C GLU A 54 2.49 14.49 -8.27
N THR A 55 3.21 13.43 -7.90
CA THR A 55 4.63 13.57 -7.55
C THR A 55 5.45 14.05 -8.74
N LYS A 56 6.69 14.50 -8.53
CA LYS A 56 7.54 15.00 -9.63
C LYS A 56 7.87 13.92 -10.66
N GLN A 57 7.91 12.66 -10.25
CA GLN A 57 8.28 11.51 -11.09
C GLN A 57 7.38 10.30 -10.78
N PRO A 58 6.07 10.38 -11.09
CA PRO A 58 5.08 9.44 -10.58
C PRO A 58 5.34 7.99 -11.05
N LEU A 59 5.77 7.81 -12.30
CA LEU A 59 6.15 6.50 -12.82
C LEU A 59 7.37 5.90 -12.08
N ARG A 60 8.40 6.71 -11.78
CA ARG A 60 9.59 6.24 -11.09
C ARG A 60 9.29 5.88 -9.63
N ASP A 61 8.53 6.74 -8.96
CA ASP A 61 8.12 6.55 -7.58
C ASP A 61 7.22 5.30 -7.47
N GLY A 62 6.23 5.19 -8.36
CA GLY A 62 5.33 4.03 -8.42
C GLY A 62 6.05 2.74 -8.74
N PHE A 63 7.00 2.77 -9.68
CA PHE A 63 7.85 1.63 -10.01
C PHE A 63 8.66 1.18 -8.81
N THR A 64 9.31 2.13 -8.12
CA THR A 64 10.16 1.83 -6.95
C THR A 64 9.34 1.24 -5.81
N ASN A 65 8.22 1.89 -5.48
CA ASN A 65 7.32 1.49 -4.40
C ASN A 65 6.72 0.11 -4.65
N LEU A 66 6.16 -0.13 -5.84
CA LEU A 66 5.58 -1.42 -6.19
C LEU A 66 6.64 -2.51 -6.24
N SER A 67 7.79 -2.26 -6.85
CA SER A 67 8.90 -3.21 -6.93
C SER A 67 9.35 -3.67 -5.54
N LEU A 68 9.60 -2.73 -4.62
CA LEU A 68 10.03 -3.05 -3.27
C LEU A 68 8.92 -3.78 -2.49
N PHE A 69 7.66 -3.39 -2.69
CA PHE A 69 6.54 -4.11 -2.08
C PHE A 69 6.48 -5.55 -2.57
N LEU A 70 6.54 -5.81 -3.88
CA LEU A 70 6.51 -7.16 -4.44
C LEU A 70 7.70 -8.01 -3.96
N LEU A 71 8.92 -7.44 -3.97
CA LEU A 71 10.11 -8.10 -3.44
C LEU A 71 9.98 -8.45 -1.96
N SER A 72 9.37 -7.57 -1.16
CA SER A 72 9.12 -7.83 0.27
C SER A 72 8.24 -9.05 0.52
N LYS A 73 7.50 -9.52 -0.49
CA LYS A 73 6.64 -10.71 -0.39
C LYS A 73 7.28 -11.95 -1.03
N HIS A 74 8.38 -11.79 -1.76
CA HIS A 74 9.05 -12.88 -2.43
C HIS A 74 10.13 -13.53 -1.53
N THR A 75 10.11 -14.85 -1.39
CA THR A 75 11.16 -15.62 -0.72
C THR A 75 12.42 -15.70 -1.61
N PRO A 76 13.65 -15.49 -1.10
CA PRO A 76 14.02 -15.43 0.33
C PRO A 76 14.05 -14.02 0.93
N VAL A 77 13.70 -12.98 0.17
CA VAL A 77 13.86 -11.59 0.62
C VAL A 77 12.83 -11.20 1.69
N ARG A 78 11.70 -11.92 1.77
CA ARG A 78 10.63 -11.68 2.76
C ARG A 78 11.13 -11.44 4.18
N ASP A 79 12.06 -12.27 4.66
CA ASP A 79 12.55 -12.23 6.05
C ASP A 79 13.28 -10.91 6.38
N VAL A 80 13.80 -10.20 5.37
CA VAL A 80 14.45 -8.89 5.53
C VAL A 80 13.43 -7.79 5.85
N TYR A 81 12.18 -7.98 5.44
CA TYR A 81 11.09 -7.03 5.60
C TYR A 81 10.07 -7.45 6.66
N GLU A 82 10.37 -8.52 7.42
CA GLU A 82 9.54 -8.92 8.56
C GLU A 82 9.65 -7.90 9.70
N HIS A 83 8.52 -7.63 10.33
CA HIS A 83 8.42 -6.64 11.40
C HIS A 83 9.20 -7.07 12.63
N SER A 84 10.00 -6.16 13.14
CA SER A 84 10.79 -6.36 14.37
C SER A 84 10.27 -5.48 15.51
N PRO A 85 10.56 -5.79 16.78
CA PRO A 85 10.20 -4.92 17.90
C PRO A 85 10.75 -3.49 17.80
N GLN A 86 11.81 -3.28 17.01
CA GLN A 86 12.36 -1.95 16.74
C GLN A 86 11.41 -1.07 15.90
N ASP A 87 10.44 -1.68 15.22
CA ASP A 87 9.48 -0.99 14.36
C ASP A 87 8.22 -0.55 15.11
N ASP A 88 8.03 -0.98 16.37
CA ASP A 88 6.80 -0.73 17.14
C ASP A 88 6.58 0.76 17.48
N GLN A 89 7.65 1.56 17.48
CA GLN A 89 7.58 2.98 17.85
C GLN A 89 6.75 3.82 16.88
N ASP A 90 6.62 3.39 15.63
CA ASP A 90 5.90 4.11 14.60
C ASP A 90 5.26 3.10 13.63
N ILE A 91 3.94 3.10 13.60
CA ILE A 91 3.12 2.25 12.74
C ILE A 91 3.42 2.44 11.24
N MET A 92 3.92 3.60 10.85
CA MET A 92 4.26 3.91 9.47
C MET A 92 5.64 3.39 9.08
N ARG A 93 6.48 3.03 10.07
CA ARG A 93 7.86 2.60 9.84
C ARG A 93 7.98 1.37 8.94
N PRO A 94 7.16 0.31 9.08
CA PRO A 94 7.16 -0.81 8.15
C PRO A 94 6.83 -0.41 6.70
N LEU A 95 6.18 0.74 6.49
CA LEU A 95 5.72 1.21 5.18
C LEU A 95 6.78 2.05 4.45
N ILE A 96 7.74 2.63 5.17
CA ILE A 96 8.78 3.51 4.63
C ILE A 96 9.44 2.94 3.35
N PRO A 97 9.78 1.64 3.27
CA PRO A 97 10.44 1.12 2.08
C PRO A 97 9.56 1.13 0.82
N TYR A 98 8.24 1.17 0.96
CA TYR A 98 7.28 1.07 -0.16
C TYR A 98 6.47 2.35 -0.39
N CYS A 99 6.80 3.43 0.33
CA CYS A 99 6.08 4.71 0.28
C CYS A 99 7.08 5.87 0.14
N HIS A 100 7.91 5.82 -0.91
CA HIS A 100 8.85 6.87 -1.26
C HIS A 100 8.26 7.77 -2.36
N PHE A 101 8.36 9.10 -2.17
CA PHE A 101 7.73 10.08 -3.07
C PHE A 101 8.65 11.28 -3.33
N THR A 102 8.74 11.69 -4.58
CA THR A 102 9.50 12.87 -5.01
C THR A 102 8.67 14.16 -4.95
N GLY A 103 8.03 14.44 -3.82
CA GLY A 103 7.07 15.55 -3.64
C GLY A 103 5.63 15.09 -3.88
N GLY A 104 4.75 15.99 -4.33
CA GLY A 104 3.31 15.72 -4.52
C GLY A 104 2.44 16.35 -3.43
N ASP A 105 1.12 16.13 -3.51
CA ASP A 105 0.18 16.57 -2.48
C ASP A 105 0.35 15.72 -1.20
N GLU A 106 0.90 16.34 -0.16
CA GLU A 106 1.17 15.69 1.13
C GLU A 106 -0.07 15.11 1.80
N LYS A 107 -1.25 15.73 1.61
CA LYS A 107 -2.51 15.21 2.17
C LYS A 107 -2.91 13.93 1.46
N ILE A 108 -2.86 13.92 0.13
CA ILE A 108 -3.17 12.72 -0.66
C ILE A 108 -2.20 11.59 -0.34
N LEU A 109 -0.90 11.87 -0.26
CA LEU A 109 0.11 10.89 0.14
C LEU A 109 -0.18 10.32 1.53
N SER A 110 -0.40 11.19 2.52
CA SER A 110 -0.71 10.78 3.89
C SER A 110 -1.96 9.90 3.94
N ARG A 111 -3.04 10.29 3.25
CA ARG A 111 -4.27 9.50 3.12
C ARG A 111 -3.99 8.09 2.58
N GLY A 112 -3.24 8.00 1.48
CA GLY A 112 -2.90 6.72 0.86
C GLY A 112 -2.06 5.84 1.78
N MET A 113 -1.06 6.41 2.45
CA MET A 113 -0.25 5.68 3.42
C MET A 113 -1.07 5.19 4.62
N HIS A 114 -2.05 5.96 5.10
CA HIS A 114 -2.96 5.50 6.15
C HIS A 114 -3.80 4.31 5.71
N LEU A 115 -4.32 4.28 4.49
CA LEU A 115 -5.02 3.11 3.95
C LEU A 115 -4.10 1.86 3.89
N VAL A 116 -2.85 2.04 3.47
CA VAL A 116 -1.84 0.96 3.48
C VAL A 116 -1.60 0.46 4.92
N ALA A 117 -1.46 1.37 5.89
CA ALA A 117 -1.31 1.03 7.31
C ALA A 117 -2.52 0.27 7.86
N MET A 118 -3.74 0.66 7.48
CA MET A 118 -4.96 -0.03 7.89
C MET A 118 -4.98 -1.47 7.37
N VAL A 119 -4.53 -1.73 6.14
CA VAL A 119 -4.42 -3.11 5.61
C VAL A 119 -3.37 -3.91 6.39
N LEU A 120 -2.20 -3.33 6.69
CA LEU A 120 -1.17 -3.97 7.51
C LEU A 120 -1.72 -4.40 8.88
N ILE A 121 -2.39 -3.49 9.58
CA ILE A 121 -2.95 -3.74 10.91
C ILE A 121 -4.07 -4.77 10.89
N MET A 122 -4.92 -4.71 9.87
CA MET A 122 -5.95 -5.71 9.64
C MET A 122 -5.34 -7.11 9.45
N ASP A 123 -4.22 -7.21 8.73
CA ASP A 123 -3.53 -8.47 8.50
C ASP A 123 -2.91 -9.01 9.79
N TYR A 124 -2.25 -8.16 10.58
CA TYR A 124 -1.77 -8.55 11.92
C TYR A 124 -2.90 -9.07 12.79
N ARG A 125 -4.06 -8.41 12.76
CA ARG A 125 -5.23 -8.82 13.55
C ARG A 125 -5.75 -10.18 13.13
N LYS A 126 -5.82 -10.46 11.83
CA LYS A 126 -6.25 -11.76 11.29
C LYS A 126 -5.27 -12.89 11.64
N ASN A 127 -3.98 -12.58 11.69
CA ASN A 127 -2.92 -13.57 11.87
C ASN A 127 -2.47 -13.75 13.33
N MET A 128 -3.07 -13.04 14.30
CA MET A 128 -2.67 -13.08 15.72
C MET A 128 -2.52 -14.50 16.26
N ASP A 129 -3.53 -15.36 16.08
CA ASP A 129 -3.53 -16.73 16.62
C ASP A 129 -2.47 -17.59 15.94
N GLN A 130 -2.36 -17.50 14.61
CA GLN A 130 -1.36 -18.23 13.83
C GLN A 130 0.06 -17.81 14.21
N ASP A 131 0.31 -16.51 14.39
CA ASP A 131 1.62 -15.98 14.77
C ASP A 131 2.01 -16.44 16.18
N LEU A 132 1.04 -16.51 17.10
CA LEU A 132 1.25 -17.04 18.43
C LEU A 132 1.64 -18.53 18.38
N ASP A 133 0.89 -19.34 17.63
CA ASP A 133 1.15 -20.78 17.46
C ASP A 133 2.52 -21.06 16.81
N GLN A 134 2.94 -20.19 15.88
CA GLN A 134 4.21 -20.33 15.16
C GLN A 134 5.38 -19.62 15.85
N ASN A 135 5.17 -19.03 17.03
CA ASN A 135 6.16 -18.23 17.76
C ASN A 135 6.78 -17.10 16.89
N ARG A 136 5.95 -16.48 16.04
CA ARG A 136 6.30 -15.30 15.24
C ARG A 136 5.91 -14.03 15.99
N TYR A 137 6.70 -12.97 15.79
CA TYR A 137 6.40 -11.69 16.40
C TYR A 137 5.16 -11.06 15.75
N ASN A 138 4.25 -10.55 16.58
CA ASN A 138 3.08 -9.77 16.15
C ASN A 138 2.86 -8.63 17.16
N PRO A 139 2.84 -7.36 16.72
CA PRO A 139 2.79 -6.20 17.60
C PRO A 139 1.46 -6.06 18.37
N LEU A 140 0.39 -6.72 17.91
CA LEU A 140 -0.89 -6.76 18.62
C LEU A 140 -0.85 -7.81 19.74
N ASN A 141 -0.21 -8.97 19.53
CA ASN A 141 -0.03 -9.99 20.56
C ASN A 141 0.88 -9.49 21.70
N SER A 142 1.89 -8.68 21.38
CA SER A 142 2.82 -8.12 22.36
C SER A 142 2.24 -6.94 23.15
N GLY A 143 1.06 -6.45 22.75
CA GLY A 143 0.40 -5.29 23.36
C GLY A 143 1.07 -3.95 23.05
N GLN A 144 2.02 -3.91 22.12
CA GLN A 144 2.67 -2.66 21.69
C GLN A 144 1.71 -1.79 20.90
N TRP A 145 0.85 -2.42 20.09
CA TRP A 145 -0.13 -1.74 19.27
C TRP A 145 -1.56 -2.04 19.76
N ASN A 146 -2.39 -1.00 19.85
CA ASN A 146 -3.80 -1.12 20.15
C ASN A 146 -4.61 -1.06 18.84
N TYR A 147 -5.14 -2.20 18.40
CA TYR A 147 -5.84 -2.33 17.11
C TYR A 147 -6.98 -1.31 16.97
N GLU A 148 -7.87 -1.23 17.95
CA GLU A 148 -9.07 -0.40 17.89
C GLU A 148 -8.73 1.10 17.77
N GLY A 149 -7.87 1.61 18.65
CA GLY A 149 -7.48 3.01 18.66
C GLY A 149 -6.65 3.42 17.43
N ILE A 150 -5.80 2.52 16.93
CA ILE A 150 -5.06 2.72 15.68
C ILE A 150 -6.03 2.82 14.50
N MET A 151 -6.94 1.86 14.37
CA MET A 151 -7.90 1.83 13.25
C MET A 151 -8.84 3.03 13.26
N GLU A 152 -9.31 3.46 14.45
CA GLU A 152 -10.11 4.67 14.62
C GLU A 152 -9.34 5.92 14.15
N THR A 153 -8.11 6.09 14.63
CA THR A 153 -7.26 7.23 14.26
C THR A 153 -7.01 7.29 12.75
N LEU A 154 -6.61 6.16 12.16
CA LEU A 154 -6.35 6.08 10.71
C LEU A 154 -7.61 6.34 9.89
N SER A 155 -8.77 5.83 10.32
CA SER A 155 -10.04 6.05 9.62
C SER A 155 -10.42 7.53 9.58
N LEU A 156 -10.30 8.24 10.71
CA LEU A 156 -10.56 9.68 10.77
C LEU A 156 -9.63 10.46 9.83
N CYS A 157 -8.35 10.10 9.77
CA CYS A 157 -7.41 10.75 8.86
C CYS A 157 -7.72 10.48 7.38
N VAL A 158 -8.24 9.29 7.05
CA VAL A 158 -8.63 8.96 5.67
C VAL A 158 -9.91 9.68 5.25
N GLU A 159 -10.88 9.80 6.16
CA GLU A 159 -12.18 10.42 5.90
C GLU A 159 -12.11 11.96 5.79
N ASP A 160 -11.11 12.59 6.42
CA ASP A 160 -10.89 14.05 6.34
C ASP A 160 -10.50 14.53 4.94
N ILE A 161 -10.03 13.63 4.07
CA ILE A 161 -9.46 13.96 2.76
C ILE A 161 -10.28 13.30 1.66
N TYR A 162 -10.99 14.10 0.87
CA TYR A 162 -11.76 13.62 -0.27
C TYR A 162 -10.84 13.28 -1.45
N CYS A 163 -10.87 12.03 -1.92
CA CYS A 163 -10.10 11.58 -3.09
C CYS A 163 -10.81 10.38 -3.76
N PRO A 164 -11.74 10.63 -4.70
CA PRO A 164 -12.55 9.58 -5.32
C PRO A 164 -11.72 8.58 -6.13
N GLU A 165 -10.66 9.02 -6.78
CA GLU A 165 -9.74 8.17 -7.55
C GLU A 165 -9.07 7.12 -6.65
N MET A 166 -8.74 7.51 -5.42
CA MET A 166 -8.17 6.58 -4.44
C MET A 166 -9.24 5.64 -3.87
N ASP A 167 -10.47 6.12 -3.67
CA ASP A 167 -11.58 5.28 -3.17
C ASP A 167 -12.02 4.19 -4.15
N GLU A 168 -11.87 4.43 -5.46
CA GLU A 168 -12.06 3.42 -6.49
C GLU A 168 -11.05 2.26 -6.35
N ILE A 169 -9.81 2.59 -5.99
CA ILE A 169 -8.74 1.62 -5.78
C ILE A 169 -8.87 0.92 -4.42
N LEU A 170 -8.92 1.68 -3.33
CA LEU A 170 -9.05 1.18 -1.97
C LEU A 170 -9.66 2.26 -1.07
N SER A 171 -10.85 1.98 -0.54
CA SER A 171 -11.47 2.77 0.54
C SER A 171 -11.47 1.98 1.85
N VAL A 172 -11.76 2.66 2.96
CA VAL A 172 -11.87 2.04 4.31
C VAL A 172 -12.77 0.80 4.29
N LYS A 173 -13.87 0.83 3.52
CA LYS A 173 -14.80 -0.31 3.34
C LYS A 173 -14.12 -1.57 2.81
N TYR A 174 -13.10 -1.43 1.98
CA TYR A 174 -12.42 -2.55 1.32
C TYR A 174 -11.20 -3.08 2.09
N VAL A 175 -10.75 -2.38 3.13
CA VAL A 175 -9.62 -2.82 3.98
C VAL A 175 -9.83 -4.24 4.54
N PRO A 176 -10.99 -4.63 5.11
CA PRO A 176 -11.18 -5.98 5.64
C PRO A 176 -11.07 -7.09 4.58
N PHE A 177 -11.24 -6.75 3.30
CA PHE A 177 -11.22 -7.69 2.17
C PHE A 177 -9.90 -7.64 1.39
N THR A 178 -8.96 -6.80 1.82
CA THR A 178 -7.64 -6.65 1.19
C THR A 178 -6.60 -7.33 2.05
N GLN A 179 -5.66 -8.04 1.43
CA GLN A 179 -4.60 -8.78 2.13
C GLN A 179 -3.26 -8.04 2.01
N TRP A 180 -2.43 -8.17 3.05
CA TRP A 180 -1.05 -7.68 3.00
C TRP A 180 -0.14 -8.62 2.20
N ALA A 181 -0.43 -9.91 2.21
CA ALA A 181 0.29 -10.94 1.46
C ALA A 181 -0.14 -11.00 -0.02
N LEU A 182 0.73 -11.53 -0.87
CA LEU A 182 0.42 -11.82 -2.27
C LEU A 182 0.28 -13.33 -2.47
N GLY A 183 -0.96 -13.81 -2.59
CA GLY A 183 -1.27 -15.21 -2.85
C GLY A 183 -0.91 -16.12 -1.67
N ALA A 184 -1.88 -16.31 -0.77
CA ALA A 184 -1.96 -17.49 0.09
C ALA A 184 -2.71 -18.61 -0.65
#